data_AF-A0A662Y3R9-F1
#
_entry.id   AF-A0A662Y3R9-F1
#
_cell.length_a   1.000
_cell.length_b   1.000
_cell.length_c   1.000
_cell.angle_alpha   90.00
_cell.angle_beta   90.00
_cell.angle_gamma   90.00
#
_symmetry.space_group_name_H-M   'P 1'
#
loop_
_entity.id
_entity.type
_entity.pdbx_description
1 polymer ?
#
loop_
_entity_poly.entity_id
_entity_poly.type
_entity_poly.pdbx_seq_one_letter_code
_entity_poly.pdbx_strand_id
1 'polypeptide(L)'
;MDENSIDTIAIPLVVEAFVTVFEYVAKFPNEAIPVQFLFASGHKSFAKSQVWKQTVLLDLPWPSRGVQFSSKRSPLSPPLRNLRVALFNITIEPISEPKAGDADDTSTRHNGSIEDFRLEALRQVGDRLQLLGVTAVLSQKIIPKYLQTYLASKDIFSLDRLSITHIPTILGDWRIEDDTVSNSLGFLSLITTQTFGEKRYIRLHRDHQHYQTKSSGSTGTAVNNESSHPVTTLVLTAPDRFAYDELCHVITTALKALAGLMENPYAVAGAGCTEIQLAALLRHRIGQLRPIPVAAATNAAPGSGKRRKQEAQMLRELSQTVITFAECLENMAGRLCGRDVTATNRASMIEQMHNSNSLVLTSAQTEIKRGVEPKRRELFGWDTRQRSIMAVLTYDFDVNDDLNAEGEKRVVQARVLDTLKAKKDALVLAVECVSSLLRIASVVRVP
;
A
#
# COMPACT_ATOMS: atom_id res chain seq x y z
N MET A 1 -9.69 -9.10 -18.44
CA MET A 1 -10.46 -9.60 -17.29
C MET A 1 -11.92 -9.29 -17.55
N ASP A 2 -12.81 -10.26 -17.39
CA ASP A 2 -14.26 -10.04 -17.44
C ASP A 2 -14.74 -9.39 -16.12
N GLU A 3 -15.84 -8.64 -16.19
CA GLU A 3 -16.41 -7.86 -15.07
C GLU A 3 -16.68 -8.73 -13.84
N ASN A 4 -17.25 -9.91 -14.07
CA ASN A 4 -17.49 -10.89 -13.01
C ASN A 4 -16.22 -11.24 -12.26
N SER A 5 -15.07 -11.43 -12.92
CA SER A 5 -13.84 -11.77 -12.20
C SER A 5 -13.25 -10.59 -11.41
N ILE A 6 -13.47 -9.35 -11.85
CA ILE A 6 -13.01 -8.17 -11.07
C ILE A 6 -13.80 -8.09 -9.76
N ASP A 7 -15.13 -8.16 -9.85
CA ASP A 7 -16.01 -7.95 -8.71
C ASP A 7 -16.03 -9.15 -7.76
N THR A 8 -15.91 -10.37 -8.29
CA THR A 8 -15.96 -11.59 -7.47
C THR A 8 -14.60 -12.06 -6.96
N ILE A 9 -13.49 -11.59 -7.55
CA ILE A 9 -12.15 -12.10 -7.24
C ILE A 9 -11.19 -10.96 -6.90
N ALA A 10 -10.96 -10.00 -7.81
CA ALA A 10 -9.94 -8.98 -7.58
C ALA A 10 -10.26 -8.07 -6.40
N ILE A 11 -11.49 -7.54 -6.32
CA ILE A 11 -11.91 -6.65 -5.23
C ILE A 11 -11.86 -7.39 -3.89
N PRO A 12 -12.49 -8.57 -3.71
CA PRO A 12 -12.39 -9.32 -2.46
C PRO A 12 -10.95 -9.67 -2.07
N LEU A 13 -10.10 -10.03 -3.03
CA LEU A 13 -8.68 -10.35 -2.78
C LEU A 13 -7.92 -9.15 -2.21
N VAL A 14 -8.11 -7.96 -2.78
CA VAL A 14 -7.48 -6.71 -2.32
C VAL A 14 -8.00 -6.32 -0.94
N VAL A 15 -9.32 -6.35 -0.75
CA VAL A 15 -9.96 -5.97 0.52
C VAL A 15 -9.54 -6.94 1.63
N GLU A 16 -9.56 -8.24 1.37
CA GLU A 16 -9.14 -9.25 2.35
C GLU A 16 -7.67 -9.08 2.74
N ALA A 17 -6.78 -8.84 1.78
CA ALA A 17 -5.37 -8.58 2.05
C ALA A 17 -5.11 -7.25 2.75
N PHE A 18 -5.96 -6.24 2.55
CA PHE A 18 -5.86 -4.96 3.24
C PHE A 18 -6.33 -5.07 4.70
N VAL A 19 -7.47 -5.74 4.93
CA VAL A 19 -8.03 -5.95 6.26
C VAL A 19 -7.05 -6.69 7.17
N THR A 20 -6.28 -7.64 6.63
CA THR A 20 -5.29 -8.41 7.42
C THR A 20 -4.10 -7.58 7.88
N VAL A 21 -3.83 -6.45 7.25
CA VAL A 21 -2.73 -5.53 7.60
C VAL A 21 -3.25 -4.16 8.05
N PHE A 22 -4.57 -4.01 8.21
CA PHE A 22 -5.24 -2.73 8.50
C PHE A 22 -4.70 -2.07 9.77
N GLU A 23 -4.60 -2.82 10.87
CA GLU A 23 -4.09 -2.29 12.14
C GLU A 23 -2.64 -1.78 12.02
N TYR A 24 -1.83 -2.43 11.20
CA TYR A 24 -0.46 -2.00 10.94
C TYR A 24 -0.45 -0.71 10.12
N VAL A 25 -1.22 -0.63 9.04
CA VAL A 25 -1.32 0.58 8.22
C VAL A 25 -1.85 1.76 9.03
N ALA A 26 -2.81 1.53 9.96
CA ALA A 26 -3.30 2.56 10.87
C ALA A 26 -2.20 3.12 11.79
N LYS A 27 -1.32 2.25 12.29
CA LYS A 27 -0.23 2.62 13.20
C LYS A 27 0.98 3.21 12.47
N PHE A 28 1.27 2.71 11.27
CA PHE A 28 2.47 3.04 10.49
C PHE A 28 2.11 3.47 9.06
N PRO A 29 1.41 4.62 8.89
CA PRO A 29 0.87 5.03 7.59
C PRO A 29 1.94 5.34 6.52
N ASN A 30 3.15 5.72 6.94
CA ASN A 30 4.27 6.02 6.05
C ASN A 30 5.14 4.79 5.71
N GLU A 31 4.88 3.63 6.32
CA GLU A 31 5.66 2.43 6.08
C GLU A 31 5.12 1.63 4.90
N ALA A 32 5.97 0.76 4.33
CA ALA A 32 5.55 -0.10 3.23
C ALA A 32 4.50 -1.11 3.71
N ILE A 33 3.39 -1.22 2.98
CA ILE A 33 2.31 -2.17 3.29
C ILE A 33 2.90 -3.60 3.27
N PRO A 34 2.76 -4.39 4.36
CA PRO A 34 3.48 -5.65 4.54
C PRO A 34 2.78 -6.80 3.80
N VAL A 35 2.74 -6.69 2.47
CA VAL A 35 2.15 -7.66 1.56
C VAL A 35 3.22 -8.23 0.64
N GLN A 36 3.42 -9.55 0.68
CA GLN A 36 4.29 -10.29 -0.21
C GLN A 36 3.49 -10.77 -1.42
N PHE A 37 4.03 -10.61 -2.62
CA PHE A 37 3.45 -11.18 -3.84
C PHE A 37 4.21 -12.44 -4.26
N LEU A 38 3.48 -13.47 -4.66
CA LEU A 38 4.05 -14.73 -5.16
C LEU A 38 3.36 -15.14 -6.45
N PHE A 39 4.15 -15.47 -7.47
CA PHE A 39 3.63 -15.95 -8.74
C PHE A 39 3.39 -17.46 -8.72
N ALA A 40 2.14 -17.88 -8.84
CA ALA A 40 1.75 -19.27 -9.04
C ALA A 40 1.56 -19.55 -10.55
N SER A 41 2.57 -20.17 -11.15
CA SER A 41 2.58 -20.54 -12.57
C SER A 41 1.61 -21.69 -12.88
N GLY A 42 1.29 -21.88 -14.17
CA GLY A 42 0.45 -22.98 -14.65
C GLY A 42 -1.05 -22.68 -14.71
N HIS A 43 -1.46 -21.44 -14.45
CA HIS A 43 -2.85 -21.03 -14.50
C HIS A 43 -3.07 -19.89 -15.51
N LYS A 44 -4.02 -20.08 -16.43
CA LYS A 44 -4.36 -19.08 -17.48
C LYS A 44 -5.22 -17.92 -16.96
N SER A 45 -5.74 -18.01 -15.74
CA SER A 45 -6.65 -17.05 -15.14
C SER A 45 -6.22 -16.75 -13.71
N PHE A 46 -6.49 -15.53 -13.26
CA PHE A 46 -6.24 -15.07 -11.90
C PHE A 46 -7.28 -15.55 -10.89
N ALA A 47 -8.28 -16.32 -11.33
CA ALA A 47 -9.39 -16.77 -10.49
C ALA A 47 -8.99 -17.68 -9.31
N LYS A 48 -7.79 -18.25 -9.35
CA LYS A 48 -7.26 -19.13 -8.28
C LYS A 48 -6.31 -18.39 -7.35
N SER A 49 -6.23 -17.06 -7.45
CA SER A 49 -5.41 -16.24 -6.55
C SER A 49 -5.94 -16.30 -5.13
N GLN A 50 -5.04 -16.28 -4.14
CA GLN A 50 -5.39 -16.53 -2.73
C GLN A 50 -4.65 -15.59 -1.79
N VAL A 51 -5.33 -15.22 -0.70
CA VAL A 51 -4.75 -14.48 0.42
C VAL A 51 -4.29 -15.45 1.50
N TRP A 52 -3.02 -15.38 1.88
CA TRP A 52 -2.43 -16.13 2.98
C TRP A 52 -2.10 -15.19 4.14
N LYS A 53 -3.02 -15.16 5.11
CA LYS A 53 -2.96 -14.27 6.29
C LYS A 53 -1.80 -14.67 7.20
N GLN A 54 -1.09 -13.68 7.75
CA GLN A 54 -0.02 -13.87 8.73
C GLN A 54 0.98 -14.96 8.30
N THR A 55 1.28 -14.99 7.01
CA THR A 55 2.04 -16.07 6.37
C THR A 55 3.05 -15.47 5.43
N VAL A 56 4.27 -16.01 5.47
CA VAL A 56 5.33 -15.76 4.51
C VAL A 56 5.65 -17.06 3.78
N LEU A 57 5.75 -16.97 2.46
CA LEU A 57 6.11 -18.09 1.61
C LEU A 57 7.51 -17.86 1.03
N LEU A 58 8.42 -18.77 1.32
CA LEU A 58 9.82 -18.68 0.91
C LEU A 58 10.10 -19.65 -0.24
N ASP A 59 10.64 -19.14 -1.35
CA ASP A 59 11.17 -19.94 -2.46
C ASP A 59 12.58 -20.43 -2.09
N LEU A 60 12.66 -21.30 -1.08
CA LEU A 60 13.90 -21.90 -0.58
C LEU A 60 13.74 -23.42 -0.52
N PRO A 61 14.80 -24.19 -0.79
CA PRO A 61 14.76 -25.64 -0.62
C PRO A 61 14.58 -25.98 0.86
N TRP A 62 13.85 -27.06 1.14
CA TRP A 62 13.74 -27.55 2.51
C TRP A 62 15.13 -27.95 3.05
N PRO A 63 15.54 -27.49 4.25
CA PRO A 63 16.84 -27.80 4.79
C PRO A 63 17.06 -29.31 4.94
N SER A 64 18.22 -29.78 4.48
CA SER A 64 18.62 -31.17 4.71
C SER A 64 18.99 -31.32 6.19
N ARG A 65 18.11 -31.93 6.99
CA ARG A 65 18.50 -32.39 8.33
C ARG A 65 19.64 -33.37 8.12
N GLY A 66 20.86 -33.04 8.54
CA GLY A 66 22.15 -33.70 8.25
C GLY A 66 22.29 -35.16 8.68
N VAL A 67 21.26 -35.97 8.45
CA VAL A 67 21.16 -37.39 8.73
C VAL A 67 21.32 -38.09 7.40
N GLN A 68 22.55 -38.52 7.09
CA GLN A 68 22.81 -39.52 6.06
C GLN A 68 22.19 -40.85 6.54
N PHE A 69 20.91 -41.07 6.24
CA PHE A 69 20.39 -42.43 6.21
C PHE A 69 19.62 -42.65 4.92
N SER A 70 20.13 -43.61 4.16
CA SER A 70 19.51 -44.27 3.03
C SER A 70 18.13 -44.78 3.41
N SER A 71 17.09 -44.05 3.06
CA SER A 71 15.77 -44.60 2.76
C SER A 71 14.89 -43.49 2.21
N LYS A 72 14.06 -43.86 1.24
CA LYS A 72 13.04 -43.02 0.60
C LYS A 72 12.17 -42.34 1.67
N ARG A 73 12.57 -41.16 2.15
CA ARG A 73 11.73 -40.36 3.05
C ARG A 73 10.57 -39.79 2.24
N SER A 74 9.37 -39.94 2.80
CA SER A 74 8.15 -39.32 2.32
C SER A 74 8.37 -37.83 2.02
N PRO A 75 7.84 -37.29 0.90
CA PRO A 75 8.16 -35.95 0.39
C PRO A 75 7.65 -34.78 1.27
N LEU A 76 7.10 -35.06 2.45
CA LEU A 76 6.55 -34.09 3.39
C LEU A 76 7.19 -34.33 4.76
N SER A 77 8.14 -33.48 5.13
CA SER A 77 8.58 -33.37 6.53
C SER A 77 7.37 -33.00 7.40
N PRO A 78 7.24 -33.58 8.61
CA PRO A 78 6.11 -33.28 9.48
C PRO A 78 6.05 -31.78 9.80
N PRO A 79 4.83 -31.21 9.94
CA PRO A 79 4.65 -29.81 10.31
C PRO A 79 5.32 -29.53 11.65
N LEU A 80 6.14 -28.48 11.70
CA LEU A 80 6.69 -27.97 12.95
C LEU A 80 5.72 -26.98 13.55
N ARG A 81 5.44 -27.06 14.86
CA ARG A 81 4.42 -26.23 15.54
C ARG A 81 4.99 -25.55 16.77
N ASN A 82 4.40 -24.41 17.15
CA ASN A 82 4.70 -23.68 18.39
C ASN A 82 6.20 -23.41 18.58
N LEU A 83 6.82 -22.83 17.55
CA LEU A 83 8.25 -22.65 17.48
C LEU A 83 8.70 -21.34 18.12
N ARG A 84 9.67 -21.44 19.03
CA ARG A 84 10.52 -20.32 19.45
C ARG A 84 11.67 -20.16 18.47
N VAL A 85 11.79 -18.97 17.90
CA VAL A 85 12.63 -18.67 16.75
C VAL A 85 13.77 -17.73 17.12
N ALA A 86 15.01 -18.13 16.83
CA ALA A 86 16.16 -17.25 16.77
C ALA A 86 16.54 -16.98 15.31
N LEU A 87 16.20 -15.82 14.77
CA LEU A 87 16.74 -15.28 13.53
C LEU A 87 18.20 -14.69 13.70
N PHE A 88 19.00 -14.60 12.66
CA PHE A 88 20.28 -13.90 12.69
C PHE A 88 20.43 -13.05 11.43
N ASN A 89 20.92 -11.82 11.55
CA ASN A 89 21.30 -10.97 10.42
C ASN A 89 22.81 -11.00 10.13
N ILE A 90 23.61 -11.52 11.07
CA ILE A 90 25.05 -11.70 10.95
C ILE A 90 25.41 -13.14 10.58
N THR A 91 26.65 -13.33 10.12
CA THR A 91 27.16 -14.69 9.91
C THR A 91 27.43 -15.26 11.29
N ILE A 92 26.96 -16.47 11.55
CA ILE A 92 27.28 -17.16 12.80
C ILE A 92 28.66 -17.76 12.63
N GLU A 93 29.69 -16.95 12.81
CA GLU A 93 31.08 -17.36 12.77
C GLU A 93 31.72 -17.22 14.15
N PRO A 94 32.68 -18.09 14.51
CA PRO A 94 33.52 -17.87 15.68
C PRO A 94 34.22 -16.51 15.54
N ILE A 95 34.22 -15.71 16.60
CA ILE A 95 34.96 -14.44 16.64
C ILE A 95 36.42 -14.75 16.26
N SER A 96 36.86 -14.22 15.12
CA SER A 96 38.28 -14.24 14.77
C SER A 96 38.93 -13.13 15.58
N GLU A 97 39.96 -13.46 16.37
CA GLU A 97 40.76 -12.46 17.06
C GLU A 97 41.27 -11.42 16.04
N PRO A 98 41.24 -10.12 16.36
CA PRO A 98 41.80 -9.12 15.48
C PRO A 98 43.28 -9.44 15.23
N LYS A 99 43.71 -9.37 13.97
CA LYS A 99 45.13 -9.47 13.61
C LYS A 99 45.91 -8.42 14.40
N ALA A 100 46.58 -8.84 15.45
CA ALA A 100 47.60 -8.03 16.12
C ALA A 100 48.77 -7.88 15.14
N GLY A 101 48.81 -6.76 14.44
CA GLY A 101 50.08 -6.17 14.06
C GLY A 101 50.72 -5.65 15.35
N ASP A 102 51.97 -6.03 15.57
CA ASP A 102 52.87 -5.63 16.65
C ASP A 102 52.56 -6.15 18.06
N ALA A 103 53.12 -7.32 18.40
CA ALA A 103 54.24 -7.41 19.36
C ALA A 103 54.57 -8.87 19.70
N ASP A 104 55.83 -9.22 19.46
CA ASP A 104 56.70 -10.16 20.17
C ASP A 104 56.22 -11.57 20.53
N ASP A 105 56.84 -12.52 19.82
CA ASP A 105 57.50 -13.72 20.33
C ASP A 105 57.22 -14.13 21.79
N THR A 106 56.06 -14.74 22.03
CA THR A 106 55.91 -15.75 23.08
C THR A 106 55.15 -16.93 22.51
N SER A 107 55.92 -17.93 22.06
CA SER A 107 55.46 -19.28 21.72
C SER A 107 54.87 -19.99 22.95
N THR A 108 53.66 -19.59 23.34
CA THR A 108 52.82 -20.39 24.22
C THR A 108 52.24 -21.52 23.38
N ARG A 109 52.68 -22.75 23.68
CA ARG A 109 52.21 -23.99 23.06
C ARG A 109 50.70 -24.14 23.25
N HIS A 110 49.91 -23.64 22.32
CA HIS A 110 48.52 -24.06 22.17
C HIS A 110 48.51 -25.44 21.51
N ASN A 111 48.25 -26.47 22.33
CA ASN A 111 48.17 -27.88 21.93
C ASN A 111 46.85 -28.24 21.19
N GLY A 112 46.12 -27.23 20.68
CA GLY A 112 44.84 -27.40 20.00
C GLY A 112 44.84 -26.66 18.66
N SER A 113 44.24 -27.26 17.64
CA SER A 113 44.07 -26.61 16.34
C SER A 113 43.12 -25.41 16.51
N ILE A 114 43.37 -24.30 15.80
CA ILE A 114 42.42 -23.18 15.68
C ILE A 114 41.04 -23.68 15.23
N GLU A 115 40.99 -24.79 14.48
CA GLU A 115 39.76 -25.45 14.05
C GLU A 115 38.98 -26.05 15.23
N ASP A 116 39.65 -26.66 16.22
CA ASP A 116 39.00 -27.23 17.40
C ASP A 116 38.37 -26.12 18.25
N PHE A 117 39.07 -24.99 18.41
CA PHE A 117 38.53 -23.81 19.09
C PHE A 117 37.29 -23.26 18.37
N ARG A 118 37.34 -23.19 17.02
CA ARG A 118 36.20 -22.72 16.21
C ARG A 118 34.99 -23.64 16.33
N LEU A 119 35.20 -24.96 16.30
CA LEU A 119 34.12 -25.93 16.47
C LEU A 119 33.52 -25.86 17.88
N GLU A 120 34.36 -25.72 18.90
CA GLU A 120 33.91 -25.55 20.28
C GLU A 120 33.08 -24.27 20.46
N ALA A 121 33.51 -23.15 19.87
CA ALA A 121 32.75 -21.90 19.90
C ALA A 121 31.37 -22.06 19.24
N LEU A 122 31.27 -22.73 18.08
CA LEU A 122 29.99 -23.02 17.44
C LEU A 122 29.12 -23.96 18.28
N ARG A 123 29.73 -24.94 18.96
CA ARG A 123 29.03 -25.85 19.89
C ARG A 123 28.40 -25.07 21.04
N GLN A 124 29.17 -24.15 21.65
CA GLN A 124 28.68 -23.28 22.72
C GLN A 124 27.51 -22.40 22.26
N VAL A 125 27.53 -21.89 21.03
CA VAL A 125 26.38 -21.17 20.45
C VAL A 125 25.15 -22.07 20.40
N GLY A 126 25.29 -23.30 19.89
CA GLY A 126 24.21 -24.28 19.84
C GLY A 126 23.65 -24.63 21.22
N ASP A 127 24.51 -24.83 22.21
CA ASP A 127 24.10 -25.13 23.59
C ASP A 127 23.37 -23.96 24.24
N ARG A 128 23.83 -22.72 24.02
CA ARG A 128 23.12 -21.51 24.48
C ARG A 128 21.72 -21.39 23.86
N LEU A 129 21.60 -21.63 22.56
CA LEU A 129 20.30 -21.61 21.88
C LEU A 129 19.35 -22.67 22.44
N GLN A 130 19.85 -23.88 22.72
CA GLN A 130 19.07 -24.93 23.36
C GLN A 130 18.62 -24.54 24.77
N LEU A 131 19.53 -23.97 25.58
CA LEU A 131 19.23 -23.50 26.95
C LEU A 131 18.14 -22.42 26.96
N LEU A 132 18.09 -21.57 25.94
CA LEU A 132 17.05 -20.56 25.76
C LEU A 132 15.72 -21.13 25.24
N GLY A 133 15.65 -22.43 24.98
CA GLY A 133 14.47 -23.11 24.47
C GLY A 133 14.17 -22.78 23.02
N VAL A 134 15.18 -22.38 22.24
CA VAL A 134 15.03 -22.14 20.79
C VAL A 134 14.75 -23.47 20.10
N THR A 135 13.75 -23.46 19.21
CA THR A 135 13.33 -24.64 18.43
C THR A 135 13.52 -24.45 16.93
N ALA A 136 13.76 -23.21 16.49
CA ALA A 136 14.12 -22.88 15.12
C ALA A 136 15.15 -21.75 15.07
N VAL A 137 16.14 -21.89 14.21
CA VAL A 137 17.16 -20.90 13.91
C VAL A 137 16.99 -20.47 12.45
N LEU A 138 16.66 -19.20 12.27
CA LEU A 138 16.53 -18.57 10.96
C LEU A 138 17.76 -17.68 10.73
N SER A 139 18.25 -17.51 9.51
CA SER A 139 19.37 -16.59 9.27
C SER A 139 19.31 -15.93 7.89
N GLN A 140 19.64 -14.65 7.85
CA GLN A 140 19.89 -13.92 6.60
C GLN A 140 21.11 -14.47 5.88
N LYS A 141 22.15 -14.79 6.65
CA LYS A 141 23.43 -15.29 6.14
C LYS A 141 23.50 -16.81 6.27
N ILE A 142 24.57 -17.39 5.73
CA ILE A 142 24.79 -18.83 5.77
C ILE A 142 25.02 -19.27 7.22
N ILE A 143 24.42 -20.40 7.60
CA ILE A 143 24.73 -21.06 8.87
C ILE A 143 25.79 -22.13 8.58
N PRO A 144 26.93 -22.17 9.28
CA PRO A 144 27.95 -23.19 9.05
C PRO A 144 27.39 -24.62 9.13
N LYS A 145 27.79 -25.50 8.22
CA LYS A 145 27.26 -26.87 8.11
C LYS A 145 27.44 -27.70 9.39
N TYR A 146 28.55 -27.50 10.10
CA TYR A 146 28.78 -28.11 11.40
C TYR A 146 27.68 -27.69 12.39
N LEU A 147 27.43 -26.38 12.52
CA LEU A 147 26.40 -25.84 13.40
C LEU A 147 25.00 -26.31 12.98
N GLN A 148 24.67 -26.35 11.68
CA GLN A 148 23.39 -26.91 11.20
C GLN A 148 23.19 -28.37 11.65
N THR A 149 24.25 -29.17 11.56
CA THR A 149 24.23 -30.59 11.96
C THR A 149 24.09 -30.72 13.49
N TYR A 150 24.78 -29.86 14.23
CA TYR A 150 24.70 -29.80 15.69
C TYR A 150 23.31 -29.36 16.18
N LEU A 151 22.74 -28.31 15.59
CA LEU A 151 21.39 -27.85 15.90
C LEU A 151 20.36 -28.95 15.58
N ALA A 152 20.52 -29.65 14.45
CA ALA A 152 19.64 -30.76 14.09
C ALA A 152 19.71 -31.92 15.09
N SER A 153 20.86 -32.20 15.70
CA SER A 153 20.97 -33.23 16.75
C SER A 153 20.34 -32.82 18.08
N LYS A 154 20.10 -31.52 18.28
CA LYS A 154 19.33 -30.96 19.39
C LYS A 154 17.85 -30.71 19.04
N ASP A 155 17.36 -31.26 17.92
CA ASP A 155 16.01 -31.06 17.38
C ASP A 155 15.65 -29.59 17.05
N ILE A 156 16.66 -28.74 16.82
CA ILE A 156 16.48 -27.34 16.43
C ILE A 156 16.47 -27.25 14.90
N PHE A 157 15.36 -26.76 14.34
CA PHE A 157 15.25 -26.50 12.90
C PHE A 157 16.20 -25.38 12.50
N SER A 158 16.90 -25.48 11.36
CA SER A 158 17.73 -24.38 10.85
C SER A 158 17.39 -24.04 9.41
N LEU A 159 17.28 -22.75 9.09
CA LEU A 159 17.04 -22.23 7.75
C LEU A 159 17.89 -20.98 7.53
N ASP A 160 18.74 -21.01 6.51
CA ASP A 160 19.65 -19.92 6.19
C ASP A 160 19.26 -19.19 4.89
N ARG A 161 20.01 -18.14 4.54
CA ARG A 161 19.83 -17.36 3.30
C ARG A 161 18.46 -16.69 3.16
N LEU A 162 17.86 -16.26 4.28
CA LEU A 162 16.66 -15.44 4.25
C LEU A 162 16.94 -14.08 3.61
N SER A 163 16.05 -13.65 2.71
CA SER A 163 16.12 -12.28 2.18
C SER A 163 15.92 -11.26 3.29
N ILE A 164 16.61 -10.12 3.19
CA ILE A 164 16.40 -8.94 4.04
C ILE A 164 14.95 -8.45 4.00
N THR A 165 14.23 -8.73 2.90
CA THR A 165 12.82 -8.39 2.73
C THR A 165 11.86 -9.29 3.52
N HIS A 166 12.32 -10.46 4.00
CA HIS A 166 11.52 -11.42 4.76
C HIS A 166 11.71 -11.27 6.29
N ILE A 167 12.84 -10.72 6.70
CA ILE A 167 13.28 -10.66 8.10
C ILE A 167 12.43 -9.69 8.96
N PRO A 168 12.28 -8.41 8.59
CA PRO A 168 11.46 -7.47 9.37
C PRO A 168 9.96 -7.80 9.27
N THR A 169 9.55 -8.47 8.20
CA THR A 169 8.19 -8.94 7.96
C THR A 169 7.85 -10.14 8.87
N ILE A 170 8.67 -11.19 8.94
CA ILE A 170 8.35 -12.36 9.77
C ILE A 170 8.45 -12.04 11.28
N LEU A 171 9.39 -11.15 11.66
CA LEU A 171 9.88 -10.99 13.02
C LEU A 171 10.12 -9.53 13.36
N GLY A 172 9.07 -8.70 13.25
CA GLY A 172 9.10 -7.24 13.37
C GLY A 172 9.71 -6.62 14.63
N ASP A 173 10.37 -7.37 15.52
CA ASP A 173 10.93 -6.78 16.72
C ASP A 173 12.09 -7.57 17.29
N TRP A 174 13.28 -7.32 16.75
CA TRP A 174 14.50 -7.81 17.36
C TRP A 174 15.54 -6.73 17.48
N ARG A 175 15.40 -5.98 18.56
CA ARG A 175 16.55 -5.33 19.17
C ARG A 175 17.15 -6.34 20.14
N ILE A 176 18.42 -6.65 19.95
CA ILE A 176 19.21 -7.25 21.03
C ILE A 176 19.44 -6.10 22.01
N GLU A 177 18.46 -5.84 22.88
CA GLU A 177 18.70 -5.03 24.07
C GLU A 177 19.33 -5.96 25.12
N ASP A 178 20.45 -5.52 25.68
CA ASP A 178 21.36 -6.34 26.50
C ASP A 178 20.71 -6.94 27.76
N ASP A 179 19.50 -6.52 28.15
CA ASP A 179 18.93 -6.83 29.47
C ASP A 179 17.79 -7.85 29.54
N THR A 180 17.27 -8.43 28.43
CA THR A 180 16.29 -9.54 28.54
C THR A 180 16.41 -10.61 27.45
N VAL A 181 17.27 -11.60 27.69
CA VAL A 181 17.62 -12.68 26.75
C VAL A 181 16.42 -13.56 26.32
N SER A 182 15.32 -13.61 27.09
CA SER A 182 14.14 -14.44 26.74
C SER A 182 13.05 -13.70 25.95
N ASN A 183 12.94 -12.37 26.08
CA ASN A 183 11.91 -11.57 25.40
C ASN A 183 12.27 -11.23 23.95
N SER A 184 13.50 -11.51 23.55
CA SER A 184 14.01 -11.20 22.21
C SER A 184 13.66 -12.29 21.18
N LEU A 185 13.31 -13.52 21.60
CA LEU A 185 13.01 -14.61 20.66
C LEU A 185 11.66 -14.42 19.93
N GLY A 186 11.68 -14.71 18.63
CA GLY A 186 10.48 -14.72 17.80
C GLY A 186 9.59 -15.93 18.03
N PHE A 187 8.36 -15.89 17.49
CA PHE A 187 7.43 -17.00 17.53
C PHE A 187 6.80 -17.30 16.17
N LEU A 188 6.75 -18.59 15.82
CA LEU A 188 6.01 -19.11 14.67
C LEU A 188 5.06 -20.22 15.12
N SER A 189 3.80 -20.12 14.71
CA SER A 189 2.80 -21.14 15.00
C SER A 189 3.05 -22.42 14.21
N LEU A 190 3.52 -22.29 12.97
CA LEU A 190 3.65 -23.39 12.03
C LEU A 190 4.76 -23.14 10.99
N ILE A 191 5.63 -24.14 10.79
CA ILE A 191 6.52 -24.25 9.62
C ILE A 191 6.15 -25.51 8.85
N THR A 192 5.79 -25.34 7.58
CA THR A 192 5.36 -26.42 6.68
C THR A 192 5.89 -26.21 5.27
N THR A 193 5.69 -27.19 4.39
CA THR A 193 5.84 -26.99 2.96
C THR A 193 4.47 -26.77 2.32
N GLN A 194 4.41 -25.86 1.35
CA GLN A 194 3.22 -25.58 0.56
C GLN A 194 3.59 -25.59 -0.92
N THR A 195 2.75 -26.20 -1.76
CA THR A 195 3.02 -26.29 -3.20
C THR A 195 2.02 -25.41 -3.95
N PHE A 196 2.52 -24.62 -4.90
CA PHE A 196 1.72 -23.82 -5.83
C PHE A 196 2.26 -24.03 -7.24
N GLY A 197 1.40 -24.51 -8.14
CA GLY A 197 1.84 -24.95 -9.46
C GLY A 197 2.90 -26.05 -9.34
N GLU A 198 4.05 -25.84 -9.98
CA GLU A 198 5.18 -26.78 -9.99
C GLU A 198 6.21 -26.48 -8.89
N LYS A 199 6.01 -25.40 -8.12
CA LYS A 199 6.97 -24.94 -7.11
C LYS A 199 6.53 -25.27 -5.70
N ARG A 200 7.50 -25.64 -4.86
CA ARG A 200 7.32 -25.89 -3.43
C ARG A 200 7.98 -24.77 -2.64
N TYR A 201 7.23 -24.24 -1.68
CA TYR A 201 7.62 -23.14 -0.81
C TYR A 201 7.68 -23.62 0.63
N ILE A 202 8.54 -22.98 1.43
CA ILE A 202 8.49 -23.09 2.88
C ILE A 202 7.46 -22.07 3.37
N ARG A 203 6.42 -22.55 4.04
CA ARG A 203 5.39 -21.74 4.67
C ARG A 203 5.79 -21.47 6.12
N LEU A 204 6.00 -20.20 6.42
CA LEU A 204 6.17 -19.69 7.77
C LEU A 204 4.87 -18.99 8.17
N HIS A 205 4.17 -19.52 9.17
CA HIS A 205 2.89 -18.98 9.60
C HIS A 205 2.92 -18.60 11.07
N ARG A 206 2.36 -17.43 11.36
CA ARG A 206 2.15 -16.92 12.70
C ARG A 206 0.64 -16.85 12.94
N ASP A 207 0.21 -17.33 14.10
CA ASP A 207 -1.17 -17.23 14.52
C ASP A 207 -1.23 -16.27 15.72
N HIS A 208 -1.98 -15.19 15.57
CA HIS A 208 -2.17 -14.18 16.62
C HIS A 208 -3.08 -14.68 17.76
N GLN A 209 -3.90 -15.71 17.56
CA GLN A 209 -4.88 -16.14 18.57
C GLN A 209 -4.26 -16.90 19.75
N HIS A 210 -3.09 -17.51 19.57
CA HIS A 210 -2.51 -18.39 20.59
C HIS A 210 -1.98 -17.65 21.84
N TYR A 211 -1.90 -16.31 21.78
CA TYR A 211 -1.45 -15.45 22.88
C TYR A 211 -2.56 -14.89 23.77
N GLN A 212 -3.84 -15.00 23.39
CA GLN A 212 -4.95 -14.46 24.18
C GLN A 212 -5.66 -15.50 25.07
N THR A 213 -5.51 -16.79 24.80
CA THR A 213 -6.19 -17.85 25.56
C THR A 213 -5.21 -18.61 26.46
N LYS A 214 -4.70 -17.96 27.52
CA LYS A 214 -4.18 -18.62 28.74
C LYS A 214 -3.91 -17.60 29.85
N SER A 215 -4.97 -17.11 30.50
CA SER A 215 -4.87 -16.49 31.82
C SER A 215 -6.10 -16.78 32.69
N SER A 216 -6.43 -18.06 32.86
CA SER A 216 -6.98 -18.53 34.13
C SER A 216 -5.91 -19.38 34.83
N GLY A 217 -5.04 -18.73 35.61
CA GLY A 217 -4.34 -19.40 36.72
C GLY A 217 -2.86 -19.76 36.60
N SER A 218 -2.06 -19.25 35.65
CA SER A 218 -0.59 -19.42 35.74
C SER A 218 0.16 -18.10 35.62
N THR A 219 1.01 -17.82 36.61
CA THR A 219 1.85 -16.62 36.83
C THR A 219 3.02 -16.46 35.83
N GLY A 220 2.87 -16.93 34.60
CA GLY A 220 3.78 -16.59 33.51
C GLY A 220 3.25 -15.35 32.80
N THR A 221 3.85 -14.20 33.07
CA THR A 221 3.64 -12.96 32.31
C THR A 221 3.91 -13.20 30.83
N ALA A 222 2.86 -13.45 30.06
CA ALA A 222 2.90 -13.45 28.60
C ALA A 222 3.05 -11.99 28.17
N VAL A 223 4.26 -11.63 27.74
CA VAL A 223 4.56 -10.31 27.16
C VAL A 223 3.77 -10.18 25.87
N ASN A 224 2.78 -9.29 25.86
CA ASN A 224 2.21 -8.78 24.63
C ASN A 224 3.35 -8.09 23.85
N ASN A 225 3.93 -8.75 22.85
CA ASN A 225 4.76 -8.03 21.89
C ASN A 225 3.81 -7.19 21.01
N GLU A 226 3.51 -5.97 21.48
CA GLU A 226 2.75 -4.92 20.78
C GLU A 226 3.39 -4.52 19.42
N SER A 227 4.60 -5.02 19.17
CA SER A 227 5.48 -4.77 18.02
C SER A 227 5.40 -5.81 16.90
N SER A 228 4.51 -6.80 16.99
CA SER A 228 4.36 -7.80 15.92
C SER A 228 3.72 -7.19 14.66
N HIS A 229 4.49 -7.01 13.60
CA HIS A 229 3.98 -6.56 12.31
C HIS A 229 3.29 -7.73 11.56
N PRO A 230 2.02 -7.60 11.16
CA PRO A 230 1.32 -8.61 10.36
C PRO A 230 1.87 -8.64 8.94
N VAL A 231 2.01 -9.84 8.37
CA VAL A 231 2.42 -10.00 6.97
C VAL A 231 1.45 -10.89 6.23
N THR A 232 1.06 -10.46 5.05
CA THR A 232 0.12 -11.20 4.21
C THR A 232 0.78 -11.58 2.91
N THR A 233 0.69 -12.84 2.50
CA THR A 233 1.15 -13.25 1.17
C THR A 233 -0.03 -13.37 0.22
N LEU A 234 0.03 -12.65 -0.90
CA LEU A 234 -0.85 -12.79 -2.04
C LEU A 234 -0.21 -13.75 -3.04
N VAL A 235 -0.79 -14.95 -3.15
CA VAL A 235 -0.42 -15.90 -4.19
C VAL A 235 -1.28 -15.61 -5.40
N LEU A 236 -0.67 -15.03 -6.44
CA LEU A 236 -1.35 -14.58 -7.65
C LEU A 236 -1.15 -15.58 -8.77
N THR A 237 -2.26 -15.92 -9.41
CA THR A 237 -2.27 -16.74 -10.63
C THR A 237 -2.36 -15.81 -11.84
N ALA A 238 -1.52 -16.04 -12.85
CA ALA A 238 -1.51 -15.22 -14.06
C ALA A 238 -0.99 -16.06 -15.24
N PRO A 239 -1.43 -15.75 -16.48
CA PRO A 239 -1.04 -16.53 -17.66
C PRO A 239 0.47 -16.51 -17.92
N ASP A 240 1.14 -15.40 -17.60
CA ASP A 240 2.57 -15.22 -17.74
C ASP A 240 3.12 -14.25 -16.69
N ARG A 241 4.44 -14.04 -16.71
CA ARG A 241 5.12 -13.18 -15.77
C ARG A 241 4.78 -11.70 -15.95
N PHE A 242 4.52 -11.27 -17.17
CA PHE A 242 4.20 -9.88 -17.48
C PHE A 242 2.83 -9.50 -16.88
N ALA A 243 1.82 -10.34 -17.10
CA ALA A 243 0.49 -10.20 -16.51
C ALA A 243 0.54 -10.26 -14.97
N TYR A 244 1.42 -11.09 -14.40
CA TYR A 244 1.66 -11.12 -12.96
C TYR A 244 2.25 -9.78 -12.45
N ASP A 245 3.26 -9.24 -13.12
CA ASP A 245 3.92 -8.00 -12.70
C ASP A 245 2.94 -6.80 -12.83
N GLU A 246 2.13 -6.75 -13.89
CA GLU A 246 1.05 -5.77 -14.05
C GLU A 246 0.00 -5.90 -12.94
N LEU A 247 -0.46 -7.12 -12.63
CA LEU A 247 -1.42 -7.35 -11.56
C LEU A 247 -0.86 -6.95 -10.19
N CYS A 248 0.42 -7.22 -9.91
CA CYS A 248 1.09 -6.76 -8.70
C CYS A 248 1.07 -5.24 -8.60
N HIS A 249 1.33 -4.53 -9.70
CA HIS A 249 1.30 -3.08 -9.74
C HIS A 249 -0.12 -2.53 -9.48
N VAL A 250 -1.14 -3.11 -10.11
CA VAL A 250 -2.55 -2.73 -9.91
C VAL A 250 -2.98 -2.94 -8.46
N ILE A 251 -2.71 -4.12 -7.88
CA ILE A 251 -3.05 -4.43 -6.49
C ILE A 251 -2.30 -3.50 -5.53
N THR A 252 -1.01 -3.27 -5.76
CA THR A 252 -0.21 -2.35 -4.94
C THR A 252 -0.80 -0.94 -4.96
N THR A 253 -1.24 -0.47 -6.13
CA THR A 253 -1.88 0.85 -6.28
C THR A 253 -3.21 0.90 -5.53
N ALA A 254 -4.02 -0.15 -5.60
CA ALA A 254 -5.28 -0.24 -4.86
C ALA A 254 -5.05 -0.25 -3.32
N LEU A 255 -4.08 -1.03 -2.84
CA LEU A 255 -3.70 -1.05 -1.42
C LEU A 255 -3.23 0.33 -0.94
N LYS A 256 -2.42 1.05 -1.74
CA LYS A 256 -2.00 2.42 -1.44
C LYS A 256 -3.17 3.41 -1.43
N ALA A 257 -4.14 3.25 -2.32
CA ALA A 257 -5.34 4.09 -2.31
C ALA A 257 -6.17 3.88 -1.03
N LEU A 258 -6.32 2.63 -0.59
CA LEU A 258 -6.98 2.29 0.68
C LEU A 258 -6.21 2.86 1.88
N ALA A 259 -4.88 2.72 1.90
CA ALA A 259 -4.04 3.31 2.95
C ALA A 259 -4.17 4.85 2.98
N GLY A 260 -4.15 5.51 1.81
CA GLY A 260 -4.34 6.95 1.71
C GLY A 260 -5.71 7.44 2.18
N LEU A 261 -6.75 6.61 2.03
CA LEU A 261 -8.08 6.89 2.59
C LEU A 261 -8.11 6.78 4.12
N MET A 262 -7.25 5.96 4.74
CA MET A 262 -7.15 5.92 6.20
C MET A 262 -6.56 7.21 6.75
N GLU A 263 -5.55 7.77 6.08
CA GLU A 263 -4.98 9.07 6.47
C GLU A 263 -5.94 10.22 6.17
N ASN A 264 -6.64 10.16 5.04
CA ASN A 264 -7.49 11.22 4.52
C ASN A 264 -8.81 10.62 4.03
N PRO A 265 -9.83 10.49 4.91
CA PRO A 265 -11.07 9.75 4.63
C PRO A 265 -12.04 10.49 3.69
N TYR A 266 -11.53 11.48 2.94
CA TYR A 266 -12.31 12.27 2.01
C TYR A 266 -12.26 11.66 0.61
N ALA A 267 -13.43 11.34 0.08
CA ALA A 267 -13.62 10.84 -1.28
C ALA A 267 -14.52 11.78 -2.08
N VAL A 268 -14.36 11.76 -3.41
CA VAL A 268 -15.17 12.52 -4.36
C VAL A 268 -15.71 11.61 -5.45
N ALA A 269 -16.76 12.05 -6.15
CA ALA A 269 -17.34 11.31 -7.26
C ALA A 269 -16.33 11.18 -8.42
N GLY A 270 -16.02 9.94 -8.78
CA GLY A 270 -15.04 9.64 -9.83
C GLY A 270 -15.63 9.67 -11.24
N ALA A 271 -14.97 8.96 -12.15
CA ALA A 271 -15.41 8.79 -13.55
C ALA A 271 -15.70 10.10 -14.30
N GLY A 272 -14.89 11.14 -14.07
CA GLY A 272 -15.02 12.44 -14.73
C GLY A 272 -16.04 13.39 -14.09
N CYS A 273 -16.83 12.92 -13.11
CA CYS A 273 -17.86 13.75 -12.47
C CYS A 273 -17.24 14.98 -11.78
N THR A 274 -16.18 14.79 -10.99
CA THR A 274 -15.50 15.88 -10.28
C THR A 274 -14.92 16.91 -11.25
N GLU A 275 -14.31 16.47 -12.35
CA GLU A 275 -13.75 17.36 -13.38
C GLU A 275 -14.83 18.24 -14.03
N ILE A 276 -15.97 17.66 -14.40
CA ILE A 276 -17.11 18.40 -14.97
C ILE A 276 -17.68 19.40 -13.95
N GLN A 277 -17.88 18.99 -12.70
CA GLN A 277 -18.39 19.89 -11.66
C GLN A 277 -17.44 21.03 -11.35
N LEU A 278 -16.13 20.77 -11.30
CA LEU A 278 -15.12 21.79 -11.07
C LEU A 278 -15.06 22.78 -12.23
N ALA A 279 -15.13 22.30 -13.47
CA ALA A 279 -15.20 23.17 -14.65
C ALA A 279 -16.44 24.08 -14.62
N ALA A 280 -17.62 23.54 -14.29
CA ALA A 280 -18.85 24.31 -14.13
C ALA A 280 -18.74 25.36 -13.01
N LEU A 281 -18.17 24.99 -11.86
CA LEU A 281 -17.94 25.90 -10.74
C LEU A 281 -17.01 27.06 -11.13
N LEU A 282 -15.91 26.78 -11.82
CA LEU A 282 -14.97 27.79 -12.28
C LEU A 282 -15.63 28.79 -13.22
N ARG A 283 -16.41 28.31 -14.21
CA ARG A 283 -17.17 29.19 -15.12
C ARG A 283 -18.20 30.04 -14.38
N HIS A 284 -18.89 29.46 -13.39
CA HIS A 284 -19.82 30.21 -12.56
C HIS A 284 -19.10 31.31 -11.75
N ARG A 285 -17.95 30.99 -11.14
CA ARG A 285 -17.13 31.95 -10.39
C ARG A 285 -16.60 33.07 -11.28
N ILE A 286 -16.16 32.78 -12.51
CA ILE A 286 -15.77 33.80 -13.49
C ILE A 286 -16.96 34.73 -13.81
N GLY A 287 -18.16 34.19 -13.99
CA GLY A 287 -19.37 35.00 -14.23
C GLY A 287 -19.72 35.95 -13.08
N GLN A 288 -19.27 35.65 -11.86
CA GLN A 288 -19.39 36.52 -10.68
C GLN A 288 -18.30 37.61 -10.62
N LEU A 289 -17.16 37.41 -11.28
CA LEU A 289 -16.07 38.38 -11.38
C LEU A 289 -16.45 39.49 -12.37
N ARG A 290 -17.35 40.40 -11.96
CA ARG A 290 -17.70 41.57 -12.77
C ARG A 290 -16.70 42.71 -12.56
N PRO A 291 -16.22 43.38 -13.63
CA PRO A 291 -15.50 44.64 -13.47
C PRO A 291 -16.42 45.68 -12.84
N ILE A 292 -15.91 46.43 -11.86
CA ILE A 292 -16.64 47.53 -11.21
C ILE A 292 -17.10 48.52 -12.31
N PRO A 293 -18.41 48.84 -12.42
CA PRO A 293 -18.92 49.69 -13.47
C PRO A 293 -18.26 51.08 -13.46
N VAL A 294 -17.88 51.55 -14.65
CA VAL A 294 -17.25 52.86 -14.91
C VAL A 294 -18.16 54.04 -14.53
N ALA A 295 -19.46 53.81 -14.30
CA ALA A 295 -20.46 54.85 -14.06
C ALA A 295 -20.44 55.47 -12.65
N ALA A 296 -19.69 54.93 -11.68
CA ALA A 296 -19.67 55.43 -10.30
C ALA A 296 -18.55 56.44 -10.00
N ALA A 297 -17.96 57.09 -11.02
CA ALA A 297 -16.79 57.94 -10.84
C ALA A 297 -16.90 59.26 -11.61
N THR A 298 -17.85 60.11 -11.22
CA THR A 298 -17.85 61.52 -11.66
C THR A 298 -16.71 62.33 -11.04
N ASN A 299 -15.94 61.80 -10.07
CA ASN A 299 -14.87 62.52 -9.37
C ASN A 299 -13.56 61.72 -9.21
N ALA A 300 -12.97 61.16 -10.28
CA ALA A 300 -11.71 60.39 -10.17
C ALA A 300 -10.49 61.13 -10.77
N ALA A 301 -9.41 61.19 -9.98
CA ALA A 301 -8.15 61.89 -10.27
C ALA A 301 -7.47 61.47 -11.58
N PRO A 302 -6.70 62.39 -12.23
CA PRO A 302 -5.94 62.11 -13.45
C PRO A 302 -4.85 61.07 -13.15
N GLY A 303 -5.02 59.86 -13.69
CA GLY A 303 -4.16 58.69 -13.43
C GLY A 303 -4.95 57.42 -13.12
N SER A 304 -6.17 57.55 -12.61
CA SER A 304 -7.08 56.43 -12.30
C SER A 304 -7.51 55.62 -13.55
N GLY A 305 -7.53 56.25 -14.73
CA GLY A 305 -7.92 55.59 -15.99
C GLY A 305 -6.90 54.57 -16.52
N LYS A 306 -5.59 54.80 -16.36
CA LYS A 306 -4.55 53.84 -16.79
C LYS A 306 -4.53 52.59 -15.90
N ARG A 307 -4.61 52.79 -14.58
CA ARG A 307 -4.69 51.70 -13.59
C ARG A 307 -5.95 50.85 -13.76
N ARG A 308 -7.12 51.47 -13.96
CA ARG A 308 -8.37 50.74 -14.26
C ARG A 308 -8.33 49.98 -15.58
N LYS A 309 -7.66 50.51 -16.62
CA LYS A 309 -7.44 49.80 -17.88
C LYS A 309 -6.57 48.56 -17.69
N GLN A 310 -5.49 48.68 -16.92
CA GLN A 310 -4.61 47.55 -16.56
C GLN A 310 -5.35 46.51 -15.71
N GLU A 311 -6.12 46.92 -14.71
CA GLU A 311 -6.94 46.03 -13.89
C GLU A 311 -8.00 45.29 -14.73
N ALA A 312 -8.69 46.00 -15.63
CA ALA A 312 -9.64 45.39 -16.55
C ALA A 312 -8.99 44.41 -17.54
N GLN A 313 -7.77 44.71 -17.99
CA GLN A 313 -7.00 43.81 -18.84
C GLN A 313 -6.56 42.55 -18.08
N MET A 314 -5.98 42.70 -16.89
CA MET A 314 -5.62 41.56 -16.02
C MET A 314 -6.82 40.68 -15.69
N LEU A 315 -7.99 41.28 -15.42
CA LEU A 315 -9.21 40.53 -15.15
C LEU A 315 -9.68 39.72 -16.36
N ARG A 316 -9.55 40.27 -17.59
CA ARG A 316 -9.84 39.54 -18.83
C ARG A 316 -8.87 38.39 -19.05
N GLU A 317 -7.58 38.63 -18.85
CA GLU A 317 -6.53 37.60 -18.97
C GLU A 317 -6.73 36.47 -17.95
N LEU A 318 -7.04 36.81 -16.71
CA LEU A 318 -7.39 35.85 -15.66
C LEU A 318 -8.65 35.05 -16.04
N SER A 319 -9.71 35.74 -16.48
CA SER A 319 -10.96 35.09 -16.89
C SER A 319 -10.71 34.11 -18.04
N GLN A 320 -9.95 34.51 -19.05
CA GLN A 320 -9.62 33.64 -20.17
C GLN A 320 -8.79 32.43 -19.71
N THR A 321 -7.81 32.64 -18.83
CA THR A 321 -6.97 31.55 -18.29
C THR A 321 -7.81 30.53 -17.52
N VAL A 322 -8.74 31.00 -16.68
CA VAL A 322 -9.62 30.13 -15.91
C VAL A 322 -10.63 29.40 -16.82
N ILE A 323 -11.12 30.03 -17.90
CA ILE A 323 -11.95 29.36 -18.91
C ILE A 323 -11.16 28.24 -19.59
N THR A 324 -9.95 28.52 -20.06
CA THR A 324 -9.08 27.51 -20.68
C THR A 324 -8.77 26.37 -19.71
N PHE A 325 -8.55 26.66 -18.43
CA PHE A 325 -8.35 25.64 -17.41
C PHE A 325 -9.59 24.77 -17.20
N ALA A 326 -10.79 25.37 -17.17
CA ALA A 326 -12.05 24.63 -17.10
C ALA A 326 -12.25 23.72 -18.33
N GLU A 327 -11.93 24.18 -19.54
CA GLU A 327 -11.95 23.36 -20.76
C GLU A 327 -10.96 22.19 -20.69
N CYS A 328 -9.78 22.38 -20.09
CA CYS A 328 -8.82 21.30 -19.88
C CYS A 328 -9.39 20.20 -18.96
N LEU A 329 -10.11 20.57 -17.89
CA LEU A 329 -10.76 19.61 -17.00
C LEU A 329 -11.85 18.80 -17.72
N GLU A 330 -12.69 19.43 -18.52
CA GLU A 330 -13.70 18.73 -19.33
C GLU A 330 -13.07 17.82 -20.36
N ASN A 331 -11.98 18.26 -21.00
CA ASN A 331 -11.22 17.44 -21.92
C ASN A 331 -10.59 16.22 -21.21
N MET A 332 -10.17 16.35 -19.95
CA MET A 332 -9.72 15.21 -19.14
C MET A 332 -10.85 14.21 -18.92
N ALA A 333 -12.04 14.66 -18.53
CA ALA A 333 -13.21 13.78 -18.42
C ALA A 333 -13.53 13.11 -19.76
N GLY A 334 -13.53 13.88 -20.86
CA GLY A 334 -13.79 13.39 -22.20
C GLY A 334 -12.79 12.34 -22.72
N ARG A 335 -11.59 12.24 -22.14
CA ARG A 335 -10.64 11.15 -22.47
C ARG A 335 -11.10 9.78 -21.97
N LEU A 336 -12.07 9.72 -21.05
CA LEU A 336 -12.69 8.47 -20.61
C LEU A 336 -13.45 7.75 -21.74
N CYS A 337 -13.84 8.45 -22.81
CA CYS A 337 -14.43 7.82 -24.00
C CYS A 337 -13.45 6.92 -24.77
N GLY A 338 -12.15 7.02 -24.49
CA GLY A 338 -11.09 6.33 -25.25
C GLY A 338 -10.37 7.27 -26.22
N ARG A 339 -9.19 6.83 -26.67
CA ARG A 339 -8.28 7.63 -27.51
C ARG A 339 -8.81 7.83 -28.94
N ASP A 340 -9.52 6.85 -29.48
CA ASP A 340 -9.94 6.80 -30.89
C ASP A 340 -11.31 7.43 -31.16
N VAL A 341 -11.94 8.02 -30.13
CA VAL A 341 -13.26 8.63 -30.27
C VAL A 341 -13.13 10.04 -30.87
N THR A 342 -13.95 10.32 -31.88
CA THR A 342 -14.01 11.63 -32.55
C THR A 342 -14.30 12.76 -31.56
N ALA A 343 -13.82 13.97 -31.84
CA ALA A 343 -14.06 15.16 -31.02
C ALA A 343 -15.55 15.43 -30.78
N THR A 344 -16.41 15.19 -31.78
CA THR A 344 -17.87 15.38 -31.70
C THR A 344 -18.52 14.47 -30.65
N ASN A 345 -18.16 13.18 -30.65
CA ASN A 345 -18.68 12.23 -29.66
C ASN A 345 -18.20 12.57 -28.24
N ARG A 346 -16.95 13.04 -28.10
CA ARG A 346 -16.43 13.51 -26.82
C ARG A 346 -17.21 14.73 -26.31
N ALA A 347 -17.48 15.70 -27.18
CA ALA A 347 -18.26 16.88 -26.83
C ALA A 347 -19.70 16.50 -26.41
N SER A 348 -20.34 15.59 -27.14
CA SER A 348 -21.68 15.08 -26.79
C SER A 348 -21.70 14.38 -25.43
N MET A 349 -20.67 13.58 -25.12
CA MET A 349 -20.55 12.95 -23.80
C MET A 349 -20.35 13.96 -22.67
N ILE A 350 -19.50 14.97 -22.87
CA ILE A 350 -19.29 16.06 -21.89
C ILE A 350 -20.62 16.81 -21.65
N GLU A 351 -21.34 17.14 -22.71
CA GLU A 351 -22.64 17.82 -22.62
C GLU A 351 -23.68 16.98 -21.88
N GLN A 352 -23.75 15.68 -22.18
CA GLN A 352 -24.61 14.73 -21.49
C GLN A 352 -24.30 14.66 -19.97
N MET A 353 -23.02 14.54 -19.60
CA MET A 353 -22.60 14.55 -18.20
C MET A 353 -22.91 15.88 -17.52
N HIS A 354 -22.72 17.00 -18.22
CA HIS A 354 -23.04 18.33 -17.70
C HIS A 354 -24.53 18.46 -17.44
N ASN A 355 -25.39 18.07 -18.39
CA ASN A 355 -26.85 18.15 -18.26
C ASN A 355 -27.38 17.25 -17.12
N SER A 356 -26.76 16.10 -16.91
CA SER A 356 -27.14 15.19 -15.82
C SER A 356 -26.74 15.73 -14.44
N ASN A 357 -25.65 16.49 -14.36
CA ASN A 357 -25.16 17.08 -13.10
C ASN A 357 -25.64 18.51 -12.83
N SER A 358 -26.14 19.24 -13.83
CA SER A 358 -26.58 20.64 -13.71
C SER A 358 -27.82 20.80 -12.81
N LEU A 359 -28.67 19.76 -12.77
CA LEU A 359 -29.81 19.65 -11.85
C LEU A 359 -29.39 19.62 -10.37
N VAL A 360 -28.17 19.16 -10.07
CA VAL A 360 -27.64 19.05 -8.70
C VAL A 360 -27.06 20.37 -8.20
N LEU A 361 -26.47 21.17 -9.10
CA LEU A 361 -25.82 22.45 -8.76
C LEU A 361 -26.83 23.60 -8.57
N THR A 362 -27.93 23.60 -9.32
CA THR A 362 -28.96 24.64 -9.25
C THR A 362 -29.91 24.48 -8.06
N SER A 363 -30.27 23.24 -7.71
CA SER A 363 -31.12 22.92 -6.55
C SER A 363 -30.46 23.22 -5.19
N ALA A 364 -29.12 23.26 -5.11
CA ALA A 364 -28.42 23.63 -3.88
C ALA A 364 -28.62 25.10 -3.46
N GLN A 365 -28.92 26.00 -4.40
CA GLN A 365 -29.06 27.44 -4.12
C GLN A 365 -30.52 27.90 -3.99
N THR A 366 -31.49 27.18 -4.58
CA THR A 366 -32.90 27.64 -4.62
C THR A 366 -33.82 26.98 -3.57
N GLU A 367 -33.42 25.84 -2.99
CA GLU A 367 -34.34 24.97 -2.24
C GLU A 367 -34.28 25.14 -0.71
N ILE A 368 -33.41 26.00 -0.19
CA ILE A 368 -33.33 26.36 1.25
C ILE A 368 -34.61 27.05 1.77
N LYS A 369 -35.58 27.36 0.90
CA LYS A 369 -36.80 28.12 1.24
C LYS A 369 -38.09 27.29 1.35
N ARG A 370 -38.09 25.97 1.15
CA ARG A 370 -39.33 25.18 1.29
C ARG A 370 -39.01 23.87 2.00
N GLY A 371 -39.48 23.75 3.24
CA GLY A 371 -39.38 22.54 4.07
C GLY A 371 -40.00 21.35 3.36
N VAL A 372 -39.16 20.55 2.71
CA VAL A 372 -39.52 19.33 1.99
C VAL A 372 -38.47 18.28 2.35
N GLU A 373 -38.96 17.05 2.54
CA GLU A 373 -38.29 15.78 2.84
C GLU A 373 -36.84 15.62 2.33
N PRO A 374 -36.04 14.72 2.95
CA PRO A 374 -34.66 14.44 2.53
C PRO A 374 -34.62 14.06 1.03
N LYS A 375 -34.15 14.99 0.21
CA LYS A 375 -34.03 14.80 -1.24
C LYS A 375 -32.75 14.02 -1.53
N ARG A 376 -32.93 12.76 -1.93
CA ARG A 376 -31.88 11.94 -2.55
C ARG A 376 -31.27 12.69 -3.73
N ARG A 377 -29.94 12.79 -3.76
CA ARG A 377 -29.17 13.39 -4.84
C ARG A 377 -28.27 12.36 -5.49
N GLU A 378 -28.20 12.41 -6.81
CA GLU A 378 -27.38 11.52 -7.63
C GLU A 378 -26.34 12.35 -8.39
N LEU A 379 -25.09 11.91 -8.34
CA LEU A 379 -24.00 12.44 -9.14
C LEU A 379 -23.70 11.46 -10.27
N PHE A 380 -23.45 12.00 -11.45
CA PHE A 380 -23.32 11.21 -12.67
C PHE A 380 -21.91 11.29 -13.25
N GLY A 381 -21.36 10.13 -13.57
CA GLY A 381 -20.06 9.96 -14.22
C GLY A 381 -20.19 9.15 -15.51
N TRP A 382 -19.06 8.93 -16.18
CA TRP A 382 -19.03 8.16 -17.42
C TRP A 382 -18.66 6.70 -17.20
N ASP A 383 -19.51 5.81 -17.70
CA ASP A 383 -19.20 4.39 -17.81
C ASP A 383 -18.35 4.14 -19.06
N THR A 384 -17.06 3.84 -18.86
CA THR A 384 -16.16 3.47 -19.95
C THR A 384 -16.53 2.15 -20.62
N ARG A 385 -17.25 1.27 -19.92
CA ARG A 385 -17.66 -0.07 -20.38
C ARG A 385 -18.92 0.02 -21.22
N GLN A 386 -19.99 0.60 -20.65
CA GLN A 386 -21.28 0.75 -21.33
C GLN A 386 -21.29 1.93 -22.31
N ARG A 387 -20.28 2.80 -22.25
CA ARG A 387 -20.20 4.04 -23.03
C ARG A 387 -21.45 4.91 -22.84
N SER A 388 -21.87 5.04 -21.59
CA SER A 388 -23.07 5.77 -21.19
C SER A 388 -22.85 6.48 -19.85
N ILE A 389 -23.79 7.35 -19.49
CA ILE A 389 -23.80 7.98 -18.17
C ILE A 389 -24.23 6.96 -17.11
N MET A 390 -23.60 6.99 -15.94
CA MET A 390 -24.02 6.21 -14.77
C MET A 390 -24.06 7.06 -13.51
N ALA A 391 -24.95 6.73 -12.57
CA ALA A 391 -24.90 7.30 -11.22
C ALA A 391 -23.68 6.75 -10.48
N VAL A 392 -22.73 7.61 -10.13
CA VAL A 392 -21.47 7.25 -9.46
C VAL A 392 -21.54 7.40 -7.94
N LEU A 393 -22.35 8.34 -7.46
CA LEU A 393 -22.57 8.60 -6.03
C LEU A 393 -24.00 9.05 -5.82
N THR A 394 -24.70 8.39 -4.90
CA THR A 394 -26.04 8.74 -4.43
C THR A 394 -25.96 9.04 -2.93
N TYR A 395 -26.49 10.18 -2.51
CA TYR A 395 -26.50 10.57 -1.11
C TYR A 395 -27.81 11.26 -0.75
N ASP A 396 -28.24 11.08 0.49
CA ASP A 396 -29.36 11.78 1.09
C ASP A 396 -28.83 12.99 1.86
N PHE A 397 -29.62 14.06 1.90
CA PHE A 397 -29.31 15.28 2.64
C PHE A 397 -30.26 15.37 3.83
N ASP A 398 -29.72 15.36 5.05
CA ASP A 398 -30.54 15.61 6.24
C ASP A 398 -30.65 17.13 6.45
N VAL A 399 -31.85 17.66 6.27
CA VAL A 399 -32.14 19.08 6.50
C VAL A 399 -32.53 19.23 7.97
N ASN A 400 -31.55 19.11 8.86
CA ASN A 400 -31.76 19.57 10.24
C ASN A 400 -31.57 21.11 10.28
N ASP A 401 -32.50 21.76 10.99
CA ASP A 401 -32.95 23.16 10.87
C ASP A 401 -31.94 24.26 11.27
N ASP A 402 -30.64 23.96 11.37
CA ASP A 402 -29.64 24.93 11.77
C ASP A 402 -28.89 25.50 10.56
N LEU A 403 -29.22 26.74 10.20
CA LEU A 403 -28.68 27.56 9.09
C LEU A 403 -27.14 27.70 9.05
N ASN A 404 -26.41 27.14 10.03
CA ASN A 404 -24.96 27.21 10.15
C ASN A 404 -24.27 25.83 10.28
N ALA A 405 -25.03 24.73 10.32
CA ALA A 405 -24.45 23.37 10.30
C ALA A 405 -24.43 22.87 8.85
N GLU A 406 -23.26 22.52 8.33
CA GLU A 406 -23.18 21.76 7.07
C GLU A 406 -23.99 20.47 7.23
N GLY A 407 -25.19 20.41 6.65
CA GLY A 407 -26.10 19.27 6.80
C GLY A 407 -25.41 17.94 6.51
N GLU A 408 -25.68 16.95 7.36
CA GLU A 408 -25.05 15.63 7.26
C GLU A 408 -25.48 14.96 5.96
N LYS A 409 -24.50 14.68 5.09
CA LYS A 409 -24.71 13.96 3.83
C LYS A 409 -24.53 12.47 4.09
N ARG A 410 -25.61 11.71 4.01
CA ARG A 410 -25.56 10.26 4.16
C ARG A 410 -25.41 9.60 2.79
N VAL A 411 -24.29 8.92 2.56
CA VAL A 411 -24.08 8.16 1.31
C VAL A 411 -25.03 6.95 1.29
N VAL A 412 -25.84 6.86 0.25
CA VAL A 412 -26.76 5.73 0.00
C VAL A 412 -26.09 4.68 -0.87
N GLN A 413 -25.43 5.12 -1.94
CA GLN A 413 -24.76 4.25 -2.88
C GLN A 413 -23.52 4.94 -3.45
N ALA A 414 -22.40 4.23 -3.50
CA ALA A 414 -21.18 4.68 -4.16
C ALA A 414 -20.70 3.58 -5.11
N ARG A 415 -20.48 3.93 -6.38
CA ARG A 415 -19.99 3.01 -7.41
C ARG A 415 -18.55 3.33 -7.83
N VAL A 416 -18.27 4.60 -8.11
CA VAL A 416 -16.94 5.05 -8.53
C VAL A 416 -16.56 6.28 -7.73
N LEU A 417 -15.58 6.10 -6.85
CA LEU A 417 -15.04 7.15 -6.00
C LEU A 417 -13.55 7.31 -6.26
N ASP A 418 -13.10 8.56 -6.24
CA ASP A 418 -11.70 8.91 -6.22
C ASP A 418 -11.35 9.50 -4.84
N THR A 419 -10.09 9.37 -4.41
CA THR A 419 -9.64 10.01 -3.17
C THR A 419 -9.48 11.52 -3.41
N LEU A 420 -9.99 12.35 -2.50
CA LEU A 420 -9.88 13.81 -2.62
C LEU A 420 -8.42 14.25 -2.66
N LYS A 421 -7.58 13.63 -1.83
CA LYS A 421 -6.13 13.89 -1.76
C LYS A 421 -5.47 13.66 -3.12
N ALA A 422 -5.71 12.51 -3.78
CA ALA A 422 -5.10 12.25 -5.09
C ALA A 422 -5.54 13.25 -6.16
N LYS A 423 -6.83 13.64 -6.17
CA LYS A 423 -7.33 14.69 -7.09
C LYS A 423 -6.67 16.04 -6.84
N LYS A 424 -6.59 16.45 -5.57
CA LYS A 424 -5.96 17.70 -5.16
C LYS A 424 -4.48 17.72 -5.57
N ASP A 425 -3.73 16.67 -5.21
CA ASP A 425 -2.31 16.58 -5.49
C ASP A 425 -2.02 16.58 -7.00
N ALA A 426 -2.85 15.90 -7.79
CA ALA A 426 -2.75 15.92 -9.25
C ALA A 426 -2.99 17.32 -9.84
N LEU A 427 -3.97 18.06 -9.33
CA LEU A 427 -4.25 19.43 -9.78
C LEU A 427 -3.13 20.39 -9.38
N VAL A 428 -2.63 20.30 -8.14
CA VAL A 428 -1.52 21.11 -7.65
C VAL A 428 -0.27 20.86 -8.50
N LEU A 429 0.10 19.59 -8.70
CA LEU A 429 1.24 19.22 -9.51
C LEU A 429 1.11 19.75 -10.95
N ALA A 430 -0.06 19.60 -11.57
CA ALA A 430 -0.28 20.11 -12.92
C ALA A 430 -0.10 21.63 -13.01
N VAL A 431 -0.66 22.38 -12.06
CA VAL A 431 -0.54 23.84 -12.01
C VAL A 431 0.90 24.28 -11.76
N GLU A 432 1.60 23.63 -10.82
CA GLU A 432 3.01 23.91 -10.51
C GLU A 432 3.94 23.60 -11.69
N CYS A 433 3.71 22.48 -12.39
CA CYS A 433 4.44 22.13 -13.59
C CYS A 433 4.24 23.19 -14.70
N VAL A 434 3.00 23.58 -14.98
CA VAL A 434 2.73 24.62 -15.99
C VAL A 434 3.33 25.96 -15.56
N SER A 435 3.21 26.36 -14.29
CA SER A 435 3.83 27.58 -13.78
C SER A 435 5.35 27.57 -13.94
N SER A 436 5.99 26.42 -13.66
CA SER A 436 7.43 26.24 -13.84
C SER A 436 7.84 26.33 -15.30
N LEU A 437 7.09 25.71 -16.21
CA LEU A 437 7.33 25.78 -17.66
C LEU A 437 7.17 27.21 -18.19
N LEU A 438 6.17 27.96 -17.71
CA LEU A 438 5.94 29.35 -18.12
C LEU A 438 7.04 30.31 -17.65
N ARG A 439 7.83 29.95 -16.63
CA ARG A 439 9.00 30.72 -16.18
C ARG A 439 10.22 30.54 -17.07
N ILE A 440 10.23 29.54 -17.95
CA ILE A 440 11.36 29.30 -18.86
C ILE A 440 11.32 30.35 -19.98
N ALA A 441 12.17 31.37 -19.87
CA ALA A 441 12.24 32.46 -20.85
C ALA A 441 12.93 32.05 -22.17
N SER A 442 13.87 31.10 -22.13
CA SER A 442 14.55 30.59 -23.31
C SER A 442 15.05 29.16 -23.11
N VAL A 443 15.06 28.38 -24.20
CA VAL A 443 15.68 27.04 -24.25
C VAL A 443 16.83 27.10 -25.22
N VAL A 444 18.06 27.09 -24.71
CA VAL A 444 19.28 27.10 -25.52
C VAL A 444 19.75 25.65 -25.71
N ARG A 445 19.77 25.16 -26.95
CA ARG A 445 20.45 23.90 -27.28
C ARG A 445 21.93 24.19 -27.46
N VAL A 446 22.76 23.61 -26.62
CA VAL A 446 24.22 23.59 -26.81
C VAL A 446 24.54 22.43 -27.75
N PRO A 447 25.32 22.66 -28.83
CA PRO A 447 25.64 21.64 -29.83
C PRO A 447 26.50 20.49 -29.29
#